data_AF-A0A899FLZ8-F1
#
_entry.id   AF-A0A899FLZ8-F1
#
_cell.length_a   1.000
_cell.length_b   1.000
_cell.length_c   1.000
_cell.angle_alpha   90.00
_cell.angle_beta   90.00
_cell.angle_gamma   90.00
#
_symmetry.space_group_name_H-M   'P 1'
#
loop_
_entity.id
_entity.type
_entity.pdbx_description
1 polymer ?
#
loop_
_entity_poly.entity_id
_entity_poly.type
_entity_poly.pdbx_seq_one_letter_code
_entity_poly.pdbx_strand_id
1 'polypeptide(L)'
;MQINLDSLLWIENQFYHDGYQQGLRDGAVRARIEGRIEGIEKGYNTMFHIGRICGRCDIWKRTVCNQPRIIQQLLQLEQCLNKLALVQTSSPTLFKSLWSKSKARFKTIAHLMNEQSLIETSNTEDIENMPLINGPTYN
;
A
#
# COMPACT_ATOMS: atom_id res chain seq x y z
N MET A 1 -32.39 18.22 -47.64
CA MET A 1 -32.24 18.80 -46.29
C MET A 1 -30.84 19.37 -46.20
N GLN A 2 -30.68 20.70 -46.34
CA GLN A 2 -29.38 21.34 -46.16
C GLN A 2 -29.17 21.54 -44.66
N ILE A 3 -28.15 20.91 -44.10
CA ILE A 3 -27.76 21.11 -42.70
C ILE A 3 -27.05 22.46 -42.63
N ASN A 4 -27.58 23.37 -41.82
CA ASN A 4 -26.95 24.65 -41.56
C ASN A 4 -25.72 24.43 -40.66
N LEU A 5 -24.58 25.01 -41.04
CA LEU A 5 -23.31 24.90 -40.32
C LEU A 5 -23.43 25.38 -38.86
N ASP A 6 -24.20 26.43 -38.61
CA ASP A 6 -24.43 26.99 -37.27
C ASP A 6 -25.17 25.98 -36.38
N SER A 7 -26.14 25.27 -36.95
CA SER A 7 -26.86 24.21 -36.23
C SER A 7 -25.97 23.02 -35.92
N LEU A 8 -25.06 22.65 -36.83
CA LEU A 8 -24.09 21.58 -36.60
C LEU A 8 -23.10 21.95 -35.48
N LEU A 9 -22.56 23.17 -35.52
CA LEU A 9 -21.63 23.69 -34.50
C LEU A 9 -22.29 23.78 -33.12
N TRP A 10 -23.57 24.15 -33.06
CA TRP A 10 -24.32 24.20 -31.82
C TRP A 10 -24.48 22.81 -31.19
N ILE A 11 -24.85 21.81 -32.01
CA ILE A 11 -24.99 20.42 -31.55
C ILE A 11 -23.65 19.86 -31.07
N GLU A 12 -22.55 20.11 -31.80
CA GLU A 12 -21.21 19.68 -31.39
C GLU A 12 -20.83 20.26 -30.02
N ASN A 13 -21.02 21.57 -29.82
CA ASN A 13 -20.75 22.22 -28.54
C ASN A 13 -21.60 21.65 -27.41
N GLN A 14 -22.87 21.34 -27.69
CA GLN A 14 -23.75 20.72 -26.70
C GLN A 14 -23.24 19.33 -26.31
N PHE A 15 -22.92 18.46 -27.27
CA PHE A 15 -22.39 17.13 -26.99
C PHE A 15 -21.02 17.18 -26.30
N TYR A 16 -20.17 18.13 -26.66
CA TYR A 16 -18.89 18.35 -25.98
C TYR A 16 -19.11 18.72 -24.50
N HIS A 17 -20.01 19.67 -24.24
CA HIS A 17 -20.33 20.08 -22.88
C HIS A 17 -20.96 18.96 -22.06
N ASP A 18 -21.93 18.25 -22.63
CA ASP A 18 -22.65 17.17 -21.97
C ASP A 18 -21.70 15.99 -21.67
N GLY A 19 -20.88 15.59 -22.65
CA GLY A 19 -19.86 14.56 -22.49
C GLY A 19 -18.81 14.93 -21.44
N TYR A 20 -18.37 16.19 -21.40
CA TYR A 20 -17.46 16.69 -20.38
C TYR A 20 -18.08 16.63 -18.98
N GLN A 21 -19.30 17.12 -18.81
CA GLN A 21 -20.00 17.10 -17.52
C GLN A 21 -20.32 15.67 -17.06
N GLN A 22 -20.63 14.77 -17.98
CA GLN A 22 -20.83 13.35 -17.68
C GLN A 22 -19.50 12.70 -17.27
N GLY A 23 -18.44 12.89 -18.03
CA GLY A 23 -17.11 12.36 -17.72
C GLY A 23 -16.57 12.86 -16.37
N LEU A 24 -16.78 14.14 -16.03
CA LEU A 24 -16.43 14.68 -14.72
C LEU A 24 -17.20 14.01 -13.59
N ARG A 25 -18.52 13.81 -13.75
CA ARG A 25 -19.37 13.16 -12.75
C ARG A 25 -18.97 11.71 -12.54
N ASP A 26 -18.79 10.97 -13.63
CA ASP A 26 -18.41 9.56 -13.59
C ASP A 26 -16.99 9.39 -13.03
N GLY A 27 -16.07 10.26 -13.44
CA GLY A 27 -14.70 10.30 -12.92
C GLY A 27 -14.66 10.54 -11.42
N ALA A 28 -15.47 11.48 -10.89
CA ALA A 28 -15.53 11.75 -9.46
C ALA A 28 -16.07 10.56 -8.64
N VAL A 29 -17.01 9.80 -9.19
CA VAL A 29 -17.54 8.58 -8.55
C VAL A 29 -16.49 7.48 -8.59
N ARG A 30 -15.90 7.21 -9.76
CA ARG A 30 -14.87 6.18 -9.95
C ARG A 30 -13.66 6.44 -9.08
N ALA A 31 -13.16 7.68 -9.03
CA ALA A 31 -12.01 8.05 -8.20
C ALA A 31 -12.24 7.76 -6.71
N ARG A 32 -13.46 7.95 -6.19
CA ARG A 32 -13.78 7.63 -4.79
C ARG A 32 -13.81 6.13 -4.51
N ILE A 33 -14.34 5.35 -5.46
CA ILE A 33 -14.40 3.89 -5.34
C ILE A 33 -12.99 3.31 -5.42
N GLU A 34 -12.22 3.73 -6.43
CA GLU A 34 -10.85 3.29 -6.64
C GLU A 34 -9.96 3.62 -5.45
N GLY A 35 -9.99 4.87 -4.96
CA GLY A 35 -9.20 5.26 -3.79
C GLY A 35 -9.57 4.48 -2.52
N ARG A 36 -10.82 4.01 -2.39
CA ARG A 36 -11.22 3.13 -1.28
C ARG A 36 -10.67 1.72 -1.43
N ILE A 37 -10.78 1.13 -2.62
CA ILE A 37 -10.29 -0.22 -2.90
C ILE A 37 -8.77 -0.25 -2.73
N GLU A 38 -8.06 0.67 -3.39
CA GLU A 38 -6.62 0.79 -3.33
C GLU A 38 -6.12 1.02 -1.89
N GLY A 39 -6.83 1.86 -1.13
CA GLY A 39 -6.52 2.10 0.28
C GLY A 39 -6.64 0.84 1.14
N ILE A 40 -7.68 0.03 0.93
CA ILE A 40 -7.89 -1.23 1.65
C ILE A 40 -6.82 -2.25 1.26
N GLU A 41 -6.53 -2.42 -0.03
CA GLU A 41 -5.51 -3.36 -0.52
C GLU A 41 -4.13 -3.04 0.04
N LYS A 42 -3.72 -1.76 -0.01
CA LYS A 42 -2.44 -1.29 0.55
C LYS A 42 -2.38 -1.44 2.06
N GLY A 43 -3.49 -1.13 2.75
CA GLY A 43 -3.62 -1.31 4.19
C GLY A 43 -3.48 -2.77 4.61
N TYR A 44 -4.22 -3.67 3.96
CA TYR A 44 -4.19 -5.11 4.21
C TYR A 44 -2.80 -5.69 4.00
N ASN A 45 -2.16 -5.42 2.85
CA ASN A 45 -0.82 -5.90 2.56
C ASN A 45 0.19 -5.45 3.62
N THR A 46 0.14 -4.17 4.00
CA THR A 46 1.05 -3.63 5.01
C THR A 46 0.84 -4.30 6.37
N MET A 47 -0.41 -4.46 6.81
CA MET A 47 -0.73 -5.09 8.11
C MET A 47 -0.40 -6.58 8.12
N PHE A 48 -0.59 -7.28 7.00
CA PHE A 48 -0.16 -8.66 6.84
C PHE A 48 1.36 -8.81 7.01
N HIS A 49 2.16 -7.92 6.40
CA HIS A 49 3.61 -7.92 6.58
C HIS A 49 4.02 -7.61 8.02
N ILE A 50 3.36 -6.64 8.68
CA ILE A 50 3.60 -6.34 10.08
C ILE A 50 3.35 -7.59 10.94
N GLY A 51 2.22 -8.27 10.74
CA GLY A 51 1.89 -9.50 11.46
C GLY A 51 2.94 -10.60 11.28
N ARG A 52 3.44 -10.78 10.05
CA ARG A 52 4.52 -11.75 9.77
C ARG A 52 5.83 -11.39 10.49
N ILE A 53 6.21 -10.12 10.49
CA ILE A 53 7.41 -9.65 11.21
C ILE A 53 7.25 -9.86 12.72
N CYS A 54 6.08 -9.55 13.29
CA CYS A 54 5.80 -9.79 14.71
C CYS A 54 5.93 -11.27 15.07
N GLY A 55 5.26 -12.16 14.34
CA GLY A 55 5.32 -13.61 14.60
C GLY A 55 6.74 -14.17 14.45
N ARG A 56 7.50 -13.69 13.47
CA ARG A 56 8.90 -14.11 13.28
C ARG A 56 9.81 -13.58 14.40
N CYS A 57 9.60 -12.35 14.86
CA CYS A 57 10.31 -11.78 16.00
C CYS A 57 10.12 -12.66 17.25
N ASP A 58 8.90 -13.12 17.50
CA ASP A 58 8.58 -14.00 18.64
C ASP A 58 9.27 -15.36 18.54
N ILE A 59 9.34 -15.95 17.34
CA ILE A 59 10.09 -17.18 17.10
C ILE A 59 11.58 -16.96 17.38
N TRP A 60 12.19 -15.93 16.80
CA TRP A 60 13.63 -15.66 16.97
C TRP A 60 14.01 -15.38 18.42
N LYS A 61 13.15 -14.71 19.21
CA LYS A 61 13.38 -14.52 20.65
C LYS A 61 13.49 -15.84 21.40
N ARG A 62 12.74 -16.87 20.99
CA ARG A 62 12.75 -18.20 21.63
C ARG A 62 13.93 -19.06 21.14
N THR A 63 14.39 -18.83 19.91
CA THR A 63 15.49 -19.60 19.30
C THR A 63 16.87 -19.09 19.71
N VAL A 64 17.03 -17.77 19.92
CA VAL A 64 18.34 -17.17 20.18
C VAL A 64 18.61 -17.08 21.69
N CYS A 65 19.46 -17.98 22.19
CA CYS A 65 19.88 -17.97 23.60
C CYS A 65 21.30 -17.41 23.84
N ASN A 66 22.21 -17.52 22.86
CA ASN A 66 23.65 -17.25 23.07
C ASN A 66 24.26 -16.16 22.16
N GLN A 67 23.44 -15.26 21.61
CA GLN A 67 23.94 -14.19 20.74
C GLN A 67 23.42 -12.81 21.19
N PRO A 68 24.16 -12.09 22.06
CA PRO A 68 23.70 -10.83 22.65
C PRO A 68 23.45 -9.74 21.60
N ARG A 69 24.20 -9.76 20.49
CA ARG A 69 24.02 -8.82 19.37
C ARG A 69 22.63 -8.99 18.72
N ILE A 70 22.18 -10.22 18.49
CA ILE A 70 20.86 -10.48 17.89
C ILE A 70 19.75 -10.14 18.89
N ILE A 71 19.93 -10.49 20.17
CA ILE A 71 18.98 -10.16 21.24
C ILE A 71 18.76 -8.63 21.33
N GLN A 72 19.83 -7.83 21.26
CA GLN A 72 19.71 -6.37 21.22
C GLN A 72 18.94 -5.86 20.00
N GLN A 73 19.16 -6.45 18.81
CA GLN A 73 18.42 -6.08 17.60
C GLN A 73 16.94 -6.48 17.69
N LEU A 74 16.63 -7.64 18.27
CA LEU A 74 15.25 -8.11 18.50
C LEU A 74 14.49 -7.18 19.47
N LEU A 75 15.13 -6.76 20.56
CA LEU A 75 14.55 -5.79 21.50
C LEU A 75 14.26 -4.45 20.81
N GLN A 76 15.20 -3.98 19.99
CA GLN A 76 15.04 -2.77 19.19
C GLN A 76 13.90 -2.90 18.16
N LEU A 77 13.78 -4.05 17.50
CA LEU A 77 12.68 -4.32 16.57
C LEU A 77 11.33 -4.28 17.31
N GLU A 78 11.22 -4.96 18.45
CA GLU A 78 10.02 -4.96 19.28
C GLU A 78 9.62 -3.55 19.73
N GLN A 79 10.56 -2.71 20.15
CA GLN A 79 10.25 -1.32 20.50
C GLN A 79 9.68 -0.53 19.32
N CYS A 80 10.16 -0.78 18.10
CA CYS A 80 9.61 -0.16 16.90
C CYS A 80 8.19 -0.68 16.59
N LEU A 81 7.95 -2.00 16.74
CA LEU A 81 6.65 -2.63 16.51
C LEU A 81 5.61 -2.18 17.54
N ASN A 82 5.97 -2.08 18.82
CA ASN A 82 5.09 -1.57 19.87
C ASN A 82 4.70 -0.10 19.62
N LYS A 83 5.64 0.72 19.16
CA LYS A 83 5.33 2.09 18.72
C LYS A 83 4.39 2.10 17.52
N LEU A 84 4.58 1.19 16.57
CA LEU A 84 3.73 1.07 15.38
C LEU A 84 2.29 0.69 15.75
N ALA A 85 2.10 -0.21 16.72
CA ALA A 85 0.78 -0.60 17.23
C ALA A 85 0.06 0.56 17.95
N LEU A 86 0.82 1.49 18.55
CA LEU A 86 0.29 2.68 19.22
C LEU A 86 0.00 3.84 18.26
N VAL A 87 0.57 3.83 17.05
CA VAL A 87 0.24 4.83 16.03
C VAL A 87 -1.19 4.58 15.56
N GLN A 88 -2.12 5.31 16.18
CA GLN A 88 -3.44 5.52 15.61
C GLN A 88 -3.27 6.16 14.22
N THR A 89 -4.14 5.81 13.28
CA THR A 89 -4.12 6.14 11.84
C THR A 89 -4.03 7.62 11.47
N SER A 90 -3.88 8.51 12.44
CA SER A 90 -3.93 9.97 12.31
C SER A 90 -2.67 10.61 11.69
N SER A 91 -1.54 9.89 11.60
CA SER A 91 -0.30 10.43 11.01
C SER A 91 0.40 9.47 10.05
N PRO A 92 0.14 9.58 8.74
CA PRO A 92 0.73 8.70 7.71
C PRO A 92 2.26 8.80 7.60
N THR A 93 2.83 9.98 7.87
CA THR A 93 4.28 10.23 7.80
C THR A 93 5.03 9.50 8.91
N LEU A 94 4.50 9.55 10.12
CA LEU A 94 5.05 8.82 11.27
C LEU A 94 5.02 7.31 11.02
N PHE A 95 3.88 6.79 10.53
CA PHE A 95 3.75 5.38 10.15
C PHE A 95 4.82 4.95 9.14
N LYS A 96 4.98 5.68 8.02
CA LYS A 96 6.00 5.36 6.99
C LYS A 96 7.42 5.32 7.58
N SER A 97 7.77 6.28 8.43
CA SER A 97 9.11 6.35 9.03
C SER A 97 9.39 5.21 10.00
N LEU A 98 8.40 4.84 10.83
CA LEU A 98 8.50 3.75 11.79
C LEU A 98 8.49 2.39 11.09
N TRP A 99 7.68 2.26 10.05
CA TRP A 99 7.61 1.07 9.22
C TRP A 99 8.95 0.80 8.51
N SER A 100 9.53 1.83 7.89
CA SER A 100 10.86 1.74 7.27
C SER A 100 11.94 1.31 8.26
N LYS A 101 11.96 1.91 9.47
CA LYS A 101 12.87 1.52 10.56
C LYS A 101 12.69 0.05 10.97
N SER A 102 11.44 -0.40 11.09
CA SER A 102 11.11 -1.78 11.47
C SER A 102 11.57 -2.78 10.39
N LYS A 103 11.30 -2.48 9.11
CA LYS A 103 11.77 -3.26 7.96
C LYS A 103 13.29 -3.38 7.93
N ALA A 104 14.02 -2.27 8.11
CA ALA A 104 15.47 -2.28 8.11
C ALA A 104 16.04 -3.18 9.21
N ARG A 105 15.49 -3.09 10.42
CA ARG A 105 15.89 -3.95 11.56
C ARG A 105 15.58 -5.43 11.29
N PHE A 106 14.41 -5.72 10.73
CA PHE A 106 14.03 -7.08 10.34
C PHE A 106 15.00 -7.66 9.30
N LYS A 107 15.34 -6.91 8.24
CA LYS A 107 16.32 -7.32 7.23
C LYS A 107 17.68 -7.65 7.86
N THR A 108 18.17 -6.79 8.76
CA THR A 108 19.43 -7.03 9.48
C THR A 108 19.39 -8.32 10.29
N ILE A 109 18.30 -8.59 11.02
CA ILE A 109 18.18 -9.81 11.82
C ILE A 109 18.08 -11.05 10.91
N ALA A 110 17.30 -10.98 9.82
CA ALA A 110 17.20 -12.06 8.84
C ALA A 110 18.57 -12.41 8.24
N HIS A 111 19.40 -11.42 7.92
CA HIS A 111 20.78 -11.66 7.49
C HIS A 111 21.62 -12.34 8.58
N LEU A 112 21.54 -11.88 9.83
CA LEU A 112 22.29 -12.45 10.94
C LEU A 112 21.86 -13.90 11.28
N MET A 113 20.58 -14.23 11.05
CA MET A 113 20.00 -15.57 11.27
C MET A 113 20.16 -16.50 10.06
N ASN A 114 20.77 -16.03 8.96
CA ASN A 114 20.87 -16.75 7.68
C ASN A 114 19.50 -17.13 7.07
N GLU A 115 18.44 -16.39 7.38
CA GLU A 115 17.07 -16.60 6.89
C GLU A 115 16.71 -15.55 5.80
N GLN A 116 17.59 -15.37 4.82
CA GLN A 116 17.47 -14.31 3.81
C GLN A 116 16.27 -14.48 2.87
N SER A 117 15.78 -15.71 2.68
CA SER A 117 14.57 -16.01 1.90
C SER A 117 13.31 -15.31 2.46
N LEU A 118 13.31 -14.93 3.74
CA LEU A 118 12.21 -14.16 4.34
C LEU A 118 12.17 -12.70 3.84
N ILE A 119 13.29 -12.18 3.32
CA ILE A 119 13.43 -10.80 2.84
C ILE A 119 12.71 -10.63 1.49
N GLU A 120 12.77 -11.63 0.60
CA GLU A 120 12.13 -11.60 -0.73
C GLU A 120 10.62 -11.40 -0.62
N THR A 121 9.98 -12.06 0.34
CA THR A 121 8.55 -11.90 0.61
C THR A 121 8.15 -10.58 1.27
N SER A 122 9.10 -9.67 1.53
CA SER A 122 8.90 -8.36 2.15
C SER A 122 9.15 -7.18 1.20
N ASN A 123 9.67 -7.45 0.00
CA ASN A 123 9.84 -6.45 -1.04
C ASN A 123 8.46 -6.15 -1.64
N THR A 124 7.78 -5.17 -1.06
CA THR A 124 6.51 -4.59 -1.55
C THR A 124 6.65 -3.83 -2.87
N GLU A 125 7.87 -3.68 -3.40
CA GLU A 125 8.15 -2.93 -4.64
C GLU A 125 7.58 -3.63 -5.90
N ASP A 126 7.38 -4.95 -5.86
CA ASP A 126 6.77 -5.70 -6.97
C ASP A 126 5.23 -5.61 -6.98
N ILE A 127 4.59 -5.19 -5.87
CA ILE A 127 3.13 -5.05 -5.78
C ILE A 127 2.67 -3.65 -6.20
N GLU A 128 3.52 -2.62 -6.08
CA GLU A 128 3.25 -1.30 -6.67
C GLU A 128 3.11 -1.36 -8.20
N ASN A 129 3.60 -2.43 -8.84
CA ASN A 129 3.49 -2.70 -10.27
C ASN A 129 2.50 -3.81 -10.61
N MET A 130 1.77 -4.36 -9.64
CA MET A 130 0.74 -5.35 -9.92
C MET A 130 -0.42 -4.62 -10.62
N PRO A 131 -0.81 -5.04 -11.84
CA PRO A 131 -1.88 -4.38 -12.55
C PRO A 131 -3.12 -4.42 -11.65
N LEU A 132 -3.71 -3.24 -11.43
CA LEU A 132 -5.04 -3.13 -10.83
C LEU A 132 -5.90 -4.19 -11.50
N ILE A 133 -6.51 -5.08 -10.72
CA ILE A 133 -7.45 -6.07 -11.23
C ILE A 133 -8.50 -5.24 -11.95
N ASN A 134 -8.42 -5.18 -13.28
CA ASN A 134 -9.39 -4.49 -14.10
C ASN A 134 -10.71 -5.16 -13.81
N GLY A 135 -11.51 -4.55 -12.93
CA GLY A 135 -12.90 -4.90 -12.78
C GLY A 135 -13.55 -4.82 -14.16
N PRO A 136 -14.52 -5.69 -14.48
CA PRO A 136 -15.11 -5.75 -15.81
C PRO A 136 -15.55 -4.35 -16.23
N THR A 137 -14.92 -3.85 -17.29
CA THR A 137 -15.39 -2.68 -18.00
C THR A 137 -16.68 -3.10 -18.70
N TYR A 138 -17.81 -2.88 -18.04
CA TYR A 138 -19.10 -2.96 -18.72
C TYR A 138 -19.18 -1.76 -19.66
N ASN A 139 -19.04 -2.07 -20.95
CA ASN A 139 -19.33 -1.18 -22.07
C ASN A 139 -20.82 -0.82 -22.10
#